data_AF-A0A924XTN3-F1
#
_entry.id   AF-A0A924XTN3-F1
#
_cell.length_a   1.000
_cell.length_b   1.000
_cell.length_c   1.000
_cell.angle_alpha   90.00
_cell.angle_beta   90.00
_cell.angle_gamma   90.00
#
_symmetry.space_group_name_H-M   'P 1'
#
loop_
_entity.id
_entity.type
_entity.pdbx_description
1 polymer ?
#
loop_
_entity_poly.entity_id
_entity_poly.type
_entity_poly.pdbx_seq_one_letter_code
_entity_poly.pdbx_strand_id
1 'polypeptide(L)'
;MKPAVTDAPAEFGLIARHFRPLAGPGALGLLDDAALIDPPPGRTLVLTADAMVAGVHFLADDPADSVGAKLLRVNLSDLAAMGAVPLAYLMTVSAPRDTPDAWFAGFAAGLLADQARFGITLLGGDTTSTPGPMTLTLTAIGHVAPGAALRRTGAEAGDDLWVTGTIGDGALGLRALRGEVLDPDGWLAGRYRRPEPRLG
;
A
#
# COMPACT_ATOMS: atom_id res chain seq x y z
N MET A 1 -21.95 14.06 -24.04
CA MET A 1 -22.97 13.33 -23.26
C MET A 1 -22.26 12.12 -22.64
N LYS A 2 -22.00 12.13 -21.32
CA LYS A 2 -21.33 10.98 -20.65
C LYS A 2 -22.31 9.81 -20.63
N PRO A 3 -21.89 8.57 -20.98
CA PRO A 3 -22.79 7.43 -20.97
C PRO A 3 -23.24 7.12 -19.53
N ALA A 4 -24.46 6.60 -19.40
CA ALA A 4 -24.99 6.10 -18.16
C ALA A 4 -24.10 4.96 -17.63
N VAL A 5 -23.98 4.85 -16.31
CA VAL A 5 -23.09 3.92 -15.56
C VAL A 5 -23.32 2.43 -15.91
N THR A 6 -24.37 2.10 -16.66
CA THR A 6 -24.79 0.73 -16.97
C THR A 6 -24.09 0.08 -18.16
N ASP A 7 -23.29 0.81 -18.94
CA ASP A 7 -22.62 0.30 -20.17
C ASP A 7 -21.07 0.37 -20.12
N ALA A 8 -20.49 0.74 -18.98
CA ALA A 8 -19.04 0.79 -18.85
C ALA A 8 -18.45 -0.63 -18.67
N PRO A 9 -17.29 -0.95 -19.29
CA PRO A 9 -16.59 -2.21 -19.03
C PRO A 9 -16.46 -2.48 -17.53
N ALA A 10 -16.58 -3.74 -17.11
CA ALA A 10 -16.65 -4.16 -15.70
C ALA A 10 -15.54 -3.52 -14.82
N GLU A 11 -14.37 -3.31 -15.42
CA GLU A 11 -13.22 -2.60 -14.86
C GLU A 11 -13.53 -1.15 -14.43
N PHE A 12 -14.13 -0.33 -15.31
CA PHE A 12 -14.51 1.05 -14.98
C PHE A 12 -15.54 1.10 -13.85
N GLY A 13 -16.45 0.12 -13.81
CA GLY A 13 -17.39 -0.03 -12.72
C GLY A 13 -16.69 -0.31 -11.38
N LEU A 14 -15.68 -1.18 -11.37
CA LEU A 14 -14.88 -1.50 -10.20
C LEU A 14 -14.09 -0.28 -9.72
N ILE A 15 -13.38 0.40 -10.62
CA ILE A 15 -12.61 1.62 -10.31
C ILE A 15 -13.54 2.69 -9.71
N ALA A 16 -14.70 2.93 -10.35
CA ALA A 16 -15.64 3.94 -9.90
C ALA A 16 -16.21 3.63 -8.50
N ARG A 17 -16.51 2.37 -8.18
CA ARG A 17 -17.08 1.96 -6.89
C ARG A 17 -16.04 1.98 -5.78
N HIS A 18 -14.86 1.43 -6.01
CA HIS A 18 -13.92 1.07 -4.94
C HIS A 18 -12.68 1.96 -4.88
N PHE A 19 -12.13 2.40 -6.01
CA PHE A 19 -10.85 3.14 -6.03
C PHE A 19 -11.01 4.64 -6.16
N ARG A 20 -12.05 5.11 -6.87
CA ARG A 20 -12.33 6.55 -6.96
C ARG A 20 -12.59 7.23 -5.61
N PRO A 21 -13.21 6.59 -4.59
CA PRO A 21 -13.30 7.17 -3.24
C PRO A 21 -11.94 7.37 -2.54
N LEU A 22 -10.89 6.68 -2.99
CA LEU A 22 -9.52 6.80 -2.46
C LEU A 22 -8.74 7.95 -3.13
N ALA A 23 -9.29 8.53 -4.20
CA ALA A 23 -8.56 9.40 -5.10
C ALA A 23 -8.38 10.80 -4.51
N GLY A 24 -7.14 11.27 -4.46
CA GLY A 24 -6.80 12.65 -4.10
C GLY A 24 -7.06 13.64 -5.23
N PRO A 25 -6.91 14.96 -5.01
CA PRO A 25 -7.17 15.98 -6.02
C PRO A 25 -6.34 15.80 -7.31
N GLY A 26 -5.06 15.45 -7.18
CA GLY A 26 -4.14 15.22 -8.30
C GLY A 26 -4.48 14.01 -9.17
N ALA A 27 -5.40 13.15 -8.71
CA ALA A 27 -5.84 11.97 -9.43
C ALA A 27 -6.86 12.27 -10.54
N LEU A 28 -7.35 13.50 -10.63
CA LEU A 28 -8.34 13.93 -11.62
C LEU A 28 -9.59 13.04 -11.65
N GLY A 29 -9.96 12.50 -10.48
CA GLY A 29 -11.08 11.58 -10.31
C GLY A 29 -10.90 10.21 -10.95
N LEU A 30 -9.68 9.81 -11.30
CA LEU A 30 -9.33 8.58 -12.03
C LEU A 30 -9.99 8.50 -13.42
N LEU A 31 -10.09 9.65 -14.09
CA LEU A 31 -10.74 9.78 -15.40
C LEU A 31 -9.78 10.19 -16.52
N ASP A 32 -8.50 10.34 -16.21
CA ASP A 32 -7.46 10.85 -17.11
C ASP A 32 -6.28 9.86 -17.16
N ASP A 33 -5.44 9.98 -18.18
CA ASP A 33 -4.36 9.01 -18.45
C ASP A 33 -3.20 9.13 -17.46
N ALA A 34 -3.07 10.29 -16.80
CA ALA A 34 -2.00 10.56 -15.85
C ALA A 34 -2.48 11.46 -14.71
N ALA A 35 -1.84 11.27 -13.55
CA ALA A 35 -2.04 12.13 -12.40
C ALA A 35 -1.08 13.33 -12.42
N LEU A 36 -1.46 14.39 -11.72
CA LEU A 36 -0.62 15.55 -11.48
C LEU A 36 -0.18 15.58 -10.02
N ILE A 37 1.10 15.89 -9.80
CA ILE A 37 1.66 16.03 -8.47
C ILE A 37 2.68 17.15 -8.45
N ASP A 38 2.40 18.17 -7.64
CA ASP A 38 3.36 19.22 -7.32
C ASP A 38 4.01 18.90 -5.97
N PRO A 39 5.35 18.79 -5.87
CA PRO A 39 5.99 18.68 -4.58
C PRO A 39 5.75 19.97 -3.77
N PRO A 40 5.67 19.90 -2.43
CA PRO A 40 5.66 21.12 -1.64
C PRO A 40 6.89 21.99 -1.96
N PRO A 41 6.78 23.33 -1.93
CA PRO A 41 7.87 24.22 -2.31
C PRO A 41 9.17 23.91 -1.57
N GLY A 42 10.27 23.83 -2.32
CA GLY A 42 11.60 23.56 -1.76
C GLY A 42 11.78 22.14 -1.24
N ARG A 43 10.98 21.15 -1.69
CA ARG A 43 11.15 19.73 -1.35
C ARG A 43 11.67 18.90 -2.51
N THR A 44 12.27 17.77 -2.17
CA THR A 44 12.67 16.71 -3.11
C THR A 44 11.72 15.53 -2.97
N LEU A 45 11.22 15.00 -4.09
CA LEU A 45 10.38 13.80 -4.08
C LEU A 45 11.23 12.55 -3.78
N VAL A 46 10.64 11.63 -3.03
CA VAL A 46 11.16 10.29 -2.74
C VAL A 46 10.15 9.30 -3.27
N LEU A 47 10.60 8.34 -4.09
CA LEU A 47 9.75 7.34 -4.70
C LEU A 47 10.27 5.96 -4.32
N THR A 48 9.34 5.07 -3.96
CA THR A 48 9.59 3.64 -3.77
C THR A 48 8.46 2.86 -4.44
N ALA A 49 8.72 1.61 -4.78
CA ALA A 49 7.71 0.73 -5.33
C ALA A 49 7.93 -0.69 -4.81
N ASP A 50 6.85 -1.32 -4.38
CA ASP A 50 6.84 -2.68 -3.84
C ASP A 50 5.66 -3.46 -4.42
N ALA A 51 5.85 -4.77 -4.52
CA ALA A 51 4.83 -5.69 -5.03
C ALA A 51 4.48 -6.76 -3.99
N MET A 52 3.20 -7.15 -3.97
CA MET A 52 2.66 -8.25 -3.19
C MET A 52 1.93 -9.23 -4.10
N VAL A 53 2.25 -10.51 -3.92
CA VAL A 53 1.65 -11.61 -4.68
C VAL A 53 0.95 -12.56 -3.71
N ALA A 54 -0.30 -12.93 -4.00
CA ALA A 54 -1.08 -13.88 -3.21
C ALA A 54 -0.35 -15.23 -3.12
N GLY A 55 -0.30 -15.81 -1.93
CA GLY A 55 0.44 -17.04 -1.64
C GLY A 55 1.95 -16.84 -1.43
N VAL A 56 2.49 -15.65 -1.69
CA VAL A 56 3.91 -15.31 -1.45
C VAL A 56 4.02 -14.28 -0.31
N HIS A 57 3.30 -13.16 -0.41
CA HIS A 57 3.40 -12.03 0.52
C HIS A 57 2.21 -11.92 1.49
N PHE A 58 1.09 -12.52 1.13
CA PHE A 58 -0.12 -12.64 1.94
C PHE A 58 -0.77 -14.00 1.66
N LEU A 59 -1.51 -14.53 2.61
CA LEU A 59 -2.23 -15.80 2.45
C LEU A 59 -3.48 -15.58 1.62
N ALA A 60 -3.92 -16.60 0.87
CA ALA A 60 -5.08 -16.47 -0.02
C ALA A 60 -6.39 -16.17 0.73
N ASP A 61 -6.45 -16.53 2.02
CA ASP A 61 -7.56 -16.32 2.94
C ASP A 61 -7.34 -15.11 3.89
N ASP A 62 -6.29 -14.31 3.68
CA ASP A 62 -6.12 -13.08 4.45
C ASP A 62 -7.29 -12.11 4.18
N PRO A 63 -7.84 -11.45 5.22
CA PRO A 63 -8.88 -10.43 5.06
C PRO A 63 -8.42 -9.34 4.10
N ALA A 64 -9.25 -9.00 3.11
CA ALA A 64 -8.88 -8.08 2.03
C ALA A 64 -8.45 -6.69 2.54
N ASP A 65 -9.10 -6.20 3.59
CA ASP A 65 -8.76 -4.93 4.26
C ASP A 65 -7.39 -4.97 4.93
N SER A 66 -6.96 -6.13 5.41
CA SER A 66 -5.60 -6.33 5.91
C SER A 66 -4.57 -6.39 4.79
N VAL A 67 -4.93 -6.94 3.61
CA VAL A 67 -4.08 -6.94 2.41
C VAL A 67 -3.87 -5.50 1.90
N GLY A 68 -4.94 -4.69 1.84
CA GLY A 68 -4.87 -3.27 1.47
C GLY A 68 -3.99 -2.47 2.42
N ALA A 69 -4.20 -2.64 3.74
CA ALA A 69 -3.34 -2.01 4.74
C ALA A 69 -1.88 -2.45 4.60
N LYS A 70 -1.61 -3.75 4.43
CA LYS A 70 -0.25 -4.27 4.26
C LYS A 70 0.45 -3.66 3.06
N LEU A 71 -0.21 -3.63 1.90
CA LEU A 71 0.36 -3.10 0.66
C LEU A 71 0.81 -1.64 0.79
N LEU A 72 -0.02 -0.80 1.41
CA LEU A 72 0.32 0.60 1.63
C LEU A 72 1.43 0.72 2.69
N ARG A 73 1.31 0.00 3.80
CA ARG A 73 2.23 0.13 4.93
C ARG A 73 3.66 -0.37 4.66
N VAL A 74 3.85 -1.39 3.83
CA VAL A 74 5.21 -1.80 3.44
C VAL A 74 5.91 -0.70 2.62
N ASN A 75 5.20 -0.07 1.69
CA ASN A 75 5.74 1.07 0.94
C ASN A 75 5.96 2.32 1.81
N LEU A 76 5.06 2.57 2.77
CA LEU A 76 5.26 3.64 3.76
C LEU A 76 6.48 3.40 4.63
N SER A 77 6.84 2.14 4.90
CA SER A 77 8.06 1.79 5.64
C SER A 77 9.32 2.20 4.89
N ASP A 78 9.34 2.10 3.56
CA ASP A 78 10.46 2.58 2.74
C ASP A 78 10.57 4.11 2.78
N LEU A 79 9.45 4.82 2.70
CA LEU A 79 9.45 6.27 2.88
C LEU A 79 9.97 6.67 4.27
N ALA A 80 9.54 5.97 5.32
CA ALA A 80 10.03 6.16 6.68
C ALA A 80 11.56 5.94 6.78
N ALA A 81 12.08 4.89 6.14
CA ALA A 81 13.52 4.59 6.13
C ALA A 81 14.36 5.67 5.45
N MET A 82 13.76 6.47 4.55
CA MET A 82 14.39 7.62 3.89
C MET A 82 14.15 8.95 4.65
N GLY A 83 13.41 8.93 5.76
CA GLY A 83 12.98 10.12 6.49
C GLY A 83 11.94 10.96 5.73
N ALA A 84 11.24 10.37 4.77
CA ALA A 84 10.30 11.06 3.89
C ALA A 84 8.90 11.16 4.51
N VAL A 85 8.26 12.31 4.30
CA VAL A 85 6.85 12.51 4.62
C VAL A 85 6.02 11.95 3.46
N PRO A 86 5.03 11.06 3.71
CA PRO A 86 4.15 10.54 2.66
C PRO A 86 3.35 11.66 1.97
N LEU A 87 3.10 11.50 0.68
CA LEU A 87 2.37 12.48 -0.12
C LEU A 87 1.25 11.82 -0.93
N ALA A 88 1.59 10.84 -1.75
CA ALA A 88 0.62 10.17 -2.61
C ALA A 88 1.09 8.80 -3.07
N TYR A 89 0.25 8.01 -3.72
CA TYR A 89 0.66 6.75 -4.32
C TYR A 89 -0.05 6.41 -5.63
N LEU A 90 0.59 5.58 -6.44
CA LEU A 90 -0.01 4.88 -7.58
C LEU A 90 -0.17 3.40 -7.23
N MET A 91 -1.19 2.74 -7.78
CA MET A 91 -1.45 1.33 -7.48
C MET A 91 -1.90 0.57 -8.73
N THR A 92 -1.28 -0.57 -8.97
CA THR A 92 -1.71 -1.52 -10.00
C THR A 92 -2.25 -2.79 -9.35
N VAL A 93 -3.42 -3.23 -9.80
CA VAL A 93 -4.09 -4.44 -9.32
C VAL A 93 -4.26 -5.39 -10.49
N SER A 94 -3.67 -6.58 -10.41
CA SER A 94 -3.94 -7.67 -11.34
C SER A 94 -4.63 -8.81 -10.57
N ALA A 95 -5.90 -9.06 -10.87
CA ALA A 95 -6.73 -9.98 -10.11
C ALA A 95 -7.34 -11.10 -10.99
N PRO A 96 -7.56 -12.30 -10.44
CA PRO A 96 -8.39 -13.32 -11.08
C PRO A 96 -9.78 -12.77 -11.43
N ARG A 97 -10.33 -13.17 -12.58
CA ARG A 97 -11.64 -12.66 -13.07
C ARG A 97 -12.82 -13.00 -12.15
N ASP A 98 -12.69 -14.04 -11.37
CA ASP A 98 -13.67 -14.53 -10.39
C ASP A 98 -13.49 -13.92 -8.99
N THR A 99 -12.57 -12.95 -8.82
CA THR A 99 -12.40 -12.22 -7.55
C THR A 99 -13.72 -11.53 -7.18
N PRO A 100 -14.30 -11.81 -6.00
CA PRO A 100 -15.57 -11.21 -5.59
C PRO A 100 -15.49 -9.69 -5.45
N ASP A 101 -16.55 -8.96 -5.84
CA ASP A 101 -16.63 -7.49 -5.67
C ASP A 101 -16.42 -7.07 -4.20
N ALA A 102 -16.92 -7.87 -3.26
CA ALA A 102 -16.74 -7.67 -1.82
C ALA A 102 -15.26 -7.70 -1.37
N TRP A 103 -14.39 -8.43 -2.09
CA TRP A 103 -12.96 -8.42 -1.82
C TRP A 103 -12.37 -7.04 -2.13
N PHE A 104 -12.72 -6.45 -3.28
CA PHE A 104 -12.27 -5.09 -3.65
C PHE A 104 -12.81 -4.02 -2.69
N ALA A 105 -14.05 -4.18 -2.22
CA ALA A 105 -14.61 -3.30 -1.20
C ALA A 105 -13.80 -3.34 0.11
N GLY A 106 -13.47 -4.54 0.60
CA GLY A 106 -12.64 -4.72 1.79
C GLY A 106 -11.23 -4.17 1.60
N PHE A 107 -10.59 -4.48 0.47
CA PHE A 107 -9.28 -3.98 0.11
C PHE A 107 -9.22 -2.45 0.08
N ALA A 108 -10.18 -1.81 -0.58
CA ALA A 108 -10.30 -0.35 -0.61
C ALA A 108 -10.56 0.24 0.78
N ALA A 109 -11.37 -0.40 1.62
CA ALA A 109 -11.60 0.06 3.00
C ALA A 109 -10.31 0.04 3.84
N GLY A 110 -9.48 -0.99 3.67
CA GLY A 110 -8.15 -1.06 4.30
C GLY A 110 -7.23 0.09 3.88
N LEU A 111 -7.18 0.38 2.59
CA LEU A 111 -6.44 1.52 2.05
C LEU A 111 -6.97 2.85 2.58
N LEU A 112 -8.28 3.07 2.55
CA LEU A 112 -8.91 4.32 2.99
C LEU A 112 -8.60 4.64 4.47
N ALA A 113 -8.65 3.62 5.33
CA ALA A 113 -8.32 3.78 6.75
C ALA A 113 -6.86 4.24 6.93
N ASP A 114 -5.93 3.69 6.16
CA ASP A 114 -4.51 4.05 6.23
C ASP A 114 -4.20 5.38 5.51
N GLN A 115 -4.93 5.73 4.45
CA GLN A 115 -4.85 7.05 3.81
C GLN A 115 -5.15 8.16 4.82
N ALA A 116 -6.25 8.02 5.56
CA ALA A 116 -6.64 8.96 6.60
C ALA A 116 -5.61 9.03 7.74
N ARG A 117 -5.04 7.87 8.11
CA ARG A 117 -4.06 7.77 9.19
C ARG A 117 -2.70 8.38 8.84
N PHE A 118 -2.20 8.14 7.63
CA PHE A 118 -0.84 8.51 7.22
C PHE A 118 -0.79 9.73 6.31
N GLY A 119 -1.94 10.36 6.02
CA GLY A 119 -2.01 11.58 5.22
C GLY A 119 -1.56 11.38 3.77
N ILE A 120 -1.92 10.25 3.16
CA ILE A 120 -1.51 9.89 1.79
C ILE A 120 -2.76 9.59 0.96
N THR A 121 -2.73 9.91 -0.34
CA THR A 121 -3.89 9.69 -1.24
C THR A 121 -3.52 8.94 -2.52
N LEU A 122 -4.48 8.23 -3.12
CA LEU A 122 -4.31 7.57 -4.41
C LEU A 122 -4.31 8.63 -5.52
N LEU A 123 -3.32 8.55 -6.41
CA LEU A 123 -3.24 9.36 -7.64
C LEU A 123 -3.74 8.62 -8.86
N GLY A 124 -3.70 7.30 -8.85
CA GLY A 124 -4.18 6.48 -9.95
C GLY A 124 -3.40 5.18 -10.08
N GLY A 125 -3.43 4.62 -11.26
CA GLY A 125 -2.81 3.35 -11.57
C GLY A 125 -3.70 2.52 -12.49
N ASP A 126 -3.65 1.20 -12.37
CA ASP A 126 -4.17 0.30 -13.40
C ASP A 126 -4.86 -0.92 -12.79
N THR A 127 -5.88 -1.45 -13.46
CA THR A 127 -6.61 -2.64 -13.02
C THR A 127 -6.73 -3.65 -14.15
N THR A 128 -6.13 -4.82 -13.98
CA THR A 128 -6.10 -5.86 -15.02
C THR A 128 -6.61 -7.19 -14.49
N SER A 129 -6.97 -8.08 -15.42
CA SER A 129 -7.26 -9.48 -15.10
C SER A 129 -6.05 -10.37 -15.32
N THR A 130 -5.82 -11.35 -14.45
CA THR A 130 -4.76 -12.37 -14.62
C THR A 130 -5.32 -13.79 -14.49
N PRO A 131 -4.79 -14.79 -15.23
CA PRO A 131 -5.07 -16.21 -14.96
C PRO A 131 -4.25 -16.78 -13.78
N GLY A 132 -3.27 -16.01 -13.27
CA GLY A 132 -2.40 -16.40 -12.17
C GLY A 132 -2.87 -15.88 -10.80
N PRO A 133 -2.00 -15.96 -9.77
CA PRO A 133 -2.33 -15.39 -8.46
C PRO A 133 -2.49 -13.87 -8.55
N MET A 134 -3.33 -13.34 -7.67
CA MET A 134 -3.49 -11.90 -7.53
C MET A 134 -2.14 -11.23 -7.25
N THR A 135 -1.85 -10.18 -8.00
CA THR A 135 -0.62 -9.39 -7.90
C THR A 135 -0.99 -7.93 -7.72
N LEU A 136 -0.42 -7.31 -6.70
CA LEU A 136 -0.68 -5.94 -6.29
C LEU A 136 0.65 -5.21 -6.27
N THR A 137 0.75 -4.08 -6.94
CA THR A 137 1.94 -3.22 -6.89
C THR A 137 1.52 -1.83 -6.47
N LEU A 138 2.33 -1.19 -5.64
CA LEU A 138 2.11 0.18 -5.22
C LEU A 138 3.41 0.95 -5.34
N THR A 139 3.34 2.15 -5.91
CA THR A 139 4.44 3.12 -5.94
C THR A 139 4.07 4.23 -4.97
N ALA A 140 4.76 4.32 -3.82
CA ALA A 140 4.56 5.41 -2.89
C ALA A 140 5.49 6.58 -3.18
N ILE A 141 4.94 7.77 -3.03
CA ILE A 141 5.60 9.05 -3.26
C ILE A 141 5.55 9.83 -1.95
N GLY A 142 6.71 10.22 -1.47
CA GLY A 142 6.88 11.12 -0.33
C GLY A 142 7.79 12.29 -0.69
N HIS A 143 8.15 13.09 0.30
CA HIS A 143 9.06 14.20 0.11
C HIS A 143 9.95 14.45 1.32
N VAL A 144 11.13 15.03 1.09
CA VAL A 144 12.12 15.44 2.10
C VAL A 144 12.64 16.85 1.81
N ALA A 145 13.29 17.46 2.80
CA ALA A 145 14.13 18.63 2.51
C ALA A 145 15.30 18.24 1.60
N PRO A 146 15.80 19.15 0.74
CA PRO A 146 16.93 18.87 -0.14
C PRO A 146 18.15 18.39 0.67
N GLY A 147 18.73 17.26 0.29
CA GLY A 147 19.89 16.66 0.97
C GLY A 147 19.59 15.98 2.31
N ALA A 148 18.34 15.97 2.79
CA ALA A 148 17.98 15.38 4.09
C ALA A 148 17.54 13.90 4.01
N ALA A 149 17.54 13.31 2.82
CA ALA A 149 17.19 11.89 2.65
C ALA A 149 18.18 11.00 3.42
N LEU A 150 17.66 10.17 4.33
CA LEU A 150 18.47 9.14 4.98
C LEU A 150 18.86 8.08 3.95
N ARG A 151 20.10 7.61 3.99
CA ARG A 151 20.64 6.66 3.02
C ARG A 151 21.26 5.48 3.75
N ARG A 152 21.25 4.32 3.09
CA ARG A 152 21.97 3.12 3.57
C ARG A 152 23.49 3.29 3.59
N THR A 153 23.99 4.31 2.89
CA THR A 153 25.41 4.68 2.84
C THR A 153 25.70 5.80 3.81
N GLY A 154 26.85 5.78 4.47
CA GLY A 154 27.31 6.86 5.35
C GLY A 154 27.48 6.48 6.81
N ALA A 155 27.26 5.20 7.17
CA ALA A 155 27.66 4.70 8.47
C ALA A 155 29.19 4.62 8.58
N GLU A 156 29.74 4.99 9.73
CA GLU A 156 31.16 5.05 10.02
C GLU A 156 31.53 4.16 11.21
N ALA A 157 32.83 3.85 11.34
CA ALA A 157 33.31 3.10 12.49
C ALA A 157 33.15 3.95 13.77
N GLY A 158 32.41 3.40 14.73
CA GLY A 158 32.05 4.11 15.97
C GLY A 158 30.58 4.50 16.04
N ASP A 159 29.82 4.36 14.96
CA ASP A 159 28.36 4.52 14.99
C ASP A 159 27.68 3.38 15.77
N ASP A 160 26.63 3.73 16.51
CA ASP A 160 25.74 2.76 17.13
C ASP A 160 24.76 2.16 16.11
N LEU A 161 24.47 0.86 16.27
CA LEU A 161 23.44 0.18 15.50
C LEU A 161 22.15 0.07 16.30
N TRP A 162 21.08 0.68 15.78
CA TRP A 162 19.77 0.72 16.42
C TRP A 162 18.73 -0.09 15.64
N VAL A 163 17.73 -0.62 16.37
CA VAL A 163 16.52 -1.24 15.81
C VAL A 163 15.29 -0.66 16.49
N THR A 164 14.18 -0.55 15.75
CA THR A 164 12.92 -0.03 16.31
C THR A 164 11.93 -1.16 16.60
N GLY A 165 11.36 -1.16 17.80
CA GLY A 165 10.43 -2.21 18.24
C GLY A 165 11.10 -3.58 18.36
N THR A 166 10.42 -4.61 17.89
CA THR A 166 10.77 -6.03 18.05
C THR A 166 11.01 -6.69 16.69
N ILE A 167 11.96 -7.63 16.66
CA ILE A 167 12.30 -8.41 15.46
C ILE A 167 11.78 -9.84 15.64
N GLY A 168 11.10 -10.37 14.62
CA GLY A 168 10.61 -11.75 14.59
C GLY A 168 9.08 -11.87 14.61
N ASP A 169 8.35 -10.88 15.11
CA ASP A 169 6.89 -10.98 15.28
C ASP A 169 6.14 -11.26 13.97
N GLY A 170 6.55 -10.65 12.85
CA GLY A 170 5.91 -10.88 11.56
C GLY A 170 6.09 -12.32 11.06
N ALA A 171 7.26 -12.91 11.30
CA ALA A 171 7.52 -14.31 10.96
C ALA A 171 6.72 -15.25 11.88
N LEU A 172 6.70 -14.95 13.18
CA LEU A 172 5.87 -15.68 14.14
C LEU A 172 4.37 -15.53 13.85
N GLY A 173 3.93 -14.38 13.33
CA GLY A 173 2.56 -14.12 12.90
C GLY A 173 2.14 -14.98 11.71
N LEU A 174 3.00 -15.13 10.71
CA LEU A 174 2.76 -16.06 9.61
C LEU A 174 2.63 -17.51 10.12
N ARG A 175 3.50 -17.91 11.04
CA ARG A 175 3.47 -19.25 11.65
C ARG A 175 2.21 -19.47 12.49
N ALA A 176 1.76 -18.44 13.21
CA ALA A 176 0.51 -18.47 13.95
C ALA A 176 -0.70 -18.65 13.03
N LEU A 177 -0.75 -17.91 11.92
CA LEU A 177 -1.80 -18.06 10.90
C LEU A 177 -1.80 -19.43 10.22
N ARG A 178 -0.66 -20.13 10.22
CA ARG A 178 -0.54 -21.52 9.75
C ARG A 178 -0.81 -22.57 10.83
N GLY A 179 -1.15 -22.16 12.06
CA GLY A 179 -1.39 -23.05 13.18
C GLY A 179 -0.13 -23.67 13.79
N GLU A 180 1.05 -23.16 13.47
CA GLU A 180 2.34 -23.67 13.97
C GLU A 180 2.74 -23.06 15.34
N VAL A 181 2.15 -21.92 15.69
CA VAL A 181 2.40 -21.16 16.92
C VAL A 181 1.05 -20.73 17.50
N LEU A 182 0.91 -20.78 18.83
CA LEU A 182 -0.29 -20.29 19.50
C LEU A 182 -0.29 -18.75 19.51
N ASP A 183 -1.40 -18.15 19.09
CA ASP A 183 -1.64 -16.70 19.12
C ASP A 183 -3.07 -16.41 19.58
N PRO A 184 -3.41 -16.70 20.84
CA PRO A 184 -4.78 -16.67 21.34
C PRO A 184 -5.44 -15.28 21.20
N ASP A 185 -4.64 -14.22 21.27
CA ASP A 185 -5.12 -12.84 21.21
C ASP A 185 -4.98 -12.22 19.80
N GLY A 186 -4.47 -12.98 18.82
CA GLY A 186 -4.27 -12.53 17.44
C GLY A 186 -3.18 -11.45 17.28
N TRP A 187 -2.33 -11.25 18.29
CA TRP A 187 -1.33 -10.20 18.29
C TRP A 187 -0.26 -10.45 17.22
N LEU A 188 0.28 -11.68 17.15
CA LEU A 188 1.29 -12.05 16.15
C LEU A 188 0.73 -11.98 14.73
N ALA A 189 -0.48 -12.50 14.52
CA ALA A 189 -1.20 -12.39 13.25
C ALA A 189 -1.36 -10.93 12.81
N GLY A 190 -1.66 -10.03 13.76
CA GLY A 190 -1.70 -8.58 13.53
C GLY A 190 -0.36 -8.02 13.05
N ARG A 191 0.76 -8.43 13.65
CA ARG A 191 2.12 -7.99 13.25
C ARG A 191 2.50 -8.43 11.84
N TYR A 192 1.98 -9.57 11.38
CA TYR A 192 2.16 -10.05 10.00
C TYR A 192 1.24 -9.35 8.99
N ARG A 193 -0.05 -9.19 9.32
CA ARG A 193 -1.08 -8.66 8.42
C ARG A 193 -1.04 -7.13 8.31
N ARG A 194 -0.71 -6.43 9.40
CA ARG A 194 -0.72 -4.97 9.47
C ARG A 194 0.59 -4.46 10.09
N PRO A 195 1.73 -4.60 9.38
CA PRO A 195 3.00 -4.06 9.87
C PRO A 195 2.86 -2.57 10.12
N GLU A 196 3.56 -2.03 11.12
CA GLU A 196 3.44 -0.63 11.50
C GLU A 196 4.65 0.16 10.97
N PRO A 197 4.47 1.04 9.96
CA PRO A 197 5.56 1.85 9.43
C PRO A 197 6.02 2.87 10.49
N ARG A 198 7.31 3.16 10.53
CA ARG A 198 7.92 4.07 11.52
C ARG A 198 7.88 5.53 11.05
N LEU A 199 6.68 5.99 10.72
CA LEU A 199 6.41 7.39 10.42
C LEU A 199 6.19 8.10 11.76
N GLY A 200 6.99 9.15 12.03
CA GLY A 200 7.08 9.83 13.32
C GLY A 200 5.77 10.39 13.85
#